data_AF-A0A0N0A2C9-F1
#
_entry.id   AF-A0A0N0A2C9-F1
#
_cell.length_a   1.000
_cell.length_b   1.000
_cell.length_c   1.000
_cell.angle_alpha   90.00
_cell.angle_beta   90.00
_cell.angle_gamma   90.00
#
_symmetry.space_group_name_H-M   'P 1'
#
loop_
_entity.id
_entity.type
_entity.pdbx_description
1 polymer ?
#
loop_
_entity_poly.entity_id
_entity_poly.type
_entity_poly.pdbx_seq_one_letter_code
_entity_poly.pdbx_strand_id
1 'polypeptide(L)' 'MTEQTTSATTTPVDSVLVIAPYRTDRGDPAWVFRCWGTDTCDGWLSLDHTSQQSAERARDRHVTEEHQ' A
#
# COMPACT_ATOMS: atom_id res chain seq x y z
N MET A 1 34.64 -10.17 -20.24
CA MET A 1 33.79 -8.96 -20.08
C MET A 1 32.37 -9.48 -20.08
N THR A 2 31.72 -9.50 -18.92
CA THR A 2 30.40 -10.13 -18.76
C THR A 2 29.33 -9.11 -19.09
N GLU A 3 28.46 -9.48 -20.03
CA GLU A 3 27.37 -8.67 -20.55
C GLU A 3 26.29 -8.48 -19.47
N GLN A 4 26.00 -7.22 -19.13
CA GLN A 4 24.89 -6.86 -18.25
C GLN A 4 23.60 -6.93 -19.07
N THR A 5 22.91 -8.07 -18.99
CA THR A 5 21.53 -8.18 -19.45
C THR A 5 20.65 -7.31 -18.55
N THR A 6 20.20 -6.18 -19.10
CA THR A 6 19.16 -5.33 -18.54
C THR A 6 17.89 -6.14 -18.29
N SER A 7 17.57 -6.38 -17.02
CA SER A 7 16.27 -6.88 -16.59
C SER A 7 15.20 -5.85 -16.94
N ALA A 8 14.46 -6.07 -18.01
CA ALA A 8 13.16 -5.46 -18.19
C ALA A 8 12.26 -5.98 -17.07
N THR A 9 12.12 -5.21 -16.00
CA THR A 9 11.08 -5.44 -14.99
C THR A 9 9.75 -5.11 -15.66
N THR A 10 9.17 -6.11 -16.32
CA THR A 10 7.73 -6.15 -16.57
C THR A 10 7.08 -6.20 -15.19
N THR A 11 6.81 -5.04 -14.58
CA THR A 11 5.98 -4.98 -13.39
C THR A 11 4.60 -5.43 -13.84
N PRO A 12 4.04 -6.55 -13.34
CA PRO A 12 2.59 -6.72 -13.42
C PRO A 12 1.96 -5.45 -12.84
N VAL A 13 0.75 -5.10 -13.25
CA VAL A 13 -0.09 -4.11 -12.56
C VAL A 13 -0.45 -4.69 -11.19
N ASP A 14 0.56 -4.79 -10.34
CA ASP A 14 0.56 -5.34 -9.01
C ASP A 14 -0.07 -4.26 -8.16
N SER A 15 -1.26 -4.53 -7.63
CA SER A 15 -1.93 -3.68 -6.65
C SER A 15 -0.93 -3.20 -5.61
N VAL A 16 -0.64 -1.90 -5.60
CA VAL A 16 0.37 -1.32 -4.72
C VAL A 16 -0.30 -1.07 -3.37
N LEU A 17 -0.17 -2.04 -2.47
CA LEU A 17 -0.56 -1.91 -1.07
C LEU A 17 0.57 -1.19 -0.30
N VAL A 18 0.35 0.07 0.07
CA VAL A 18 1.34 0.89 0.78
C VAL A 18 0.90 1.11 2.22
N ILE A 19 1.81 0.90 3.15
CA ILE A 19 1.67 1.31 4.55
C ILE A 19 2.82 2.26 4.88
N ALA A 20 2.50 3.45 5.37
CA ALA A 20 3.51 4.47 5.63
C ALA A 20 3.15 5.35 6.83
N PRO A 21 4.14 5.86 7.57
CA PRO A 21 3.92 6.91 8.55
C PRO A 21 3.62 8.24 7.86
N TYR A 22 2.77 9.06 8.47
CA TYR A 22 2.51 10.44 8.06
C TYR A 22 2.21 11.33 9.28
N ARG A 23 2.01 12.62 9.05
CA ARG A 23 1.55 13.58 10.06
C ARG A 23 0.13 14.01 9.73
N THR A 24 -0.76 13.97 10.72
CA THR A 24 -2.12 14.51 10.56
C THR A 24 -2.08 16.02 10.33
N ASP A 25 -3.22 16.62 9.96
CA ASP A 25 -3.35 18.08 9.84
C ASP A 25 -2.99 18.82 11.15
N ARG A 26 -3.16 18.15 12.29
CA ARG A 26 -2.78 18.64 13.63
C ARG A 26 -1.30 18.40 13.99
N GLY A 27 -0.55 17.69 13.14
CA GLY A 27 0.86 17.36 13.37
C GLY A 27 1.10 16.07 14.17
N ASP A 28 0.04 15.35 14.55
CA ASP A 28 0.16 14.09 15.29
C ASP A 28 0.78 12.99 14.40
N PRO A 29 1.65 12.12 14.94
CA PRO A 29 2.14 10.97 14.19
C PRO A 29 1.00 9.98 13.96
N ALA A 30 0.82 9.56 12.70
CA ALA A 30 -0.17 8.57 12.31
C ALA A 30 0.38 7.65 11.21
N TRP A 31 -0.38 6.61 10.90
CA TRP A 31 -0.08 5.66 9.84
C TRP A 31 -1.23 5.62 8.84
N VAL A 32 -0.88 5.48 7.56
CA VAL A 32 -1.81 5.39 6.44
C VAL A 32 -1.68 4.02 5.78
N PHE A 33 -2.78 3.49 5.30
CA PHE A 33 -2.85 2.39 4.34
C PHE A 33 -3.42 2.91 3.01
N ARG A 34 -2.78 2.58 1.88
CA ARG A 34 -3.21 2.91 0.53
C ARG A 34 -3.28 1.63 -0.31
N CYS A 35 -4.37 1.47 -1.06
CA CYS A 35 -4.56 0.41 -2.05
C CYS A 35 -4.77 1.10 -3.39
N TRP A 36 -3.74 1.13 -4.25
CA TRP A 36 -3.82 1.74 -5.59
C TRP A 36 -3.53 0.70 -6.67
N GLY A 37 -4.34 0.66 -7.73
CA GLY A 37 -4.19 -0.27 -8.84
C GLY A 37 -5.39 -0.21 -9.78
N THR A 38 -5.35 -0.96 -10.88
CA THR A 38 -6.45 -1.01 -11.87
C THR A 38 -7.29 -2.29 -11.81
N ASP A 39 -6.77 -3.34 -11.17
CA ASP A 39 -7.34 -4.69 -11.26
C ASP A 39 -7.98 -5.20 -9.96
N THR A 40 -7.49 -4.74 -8.81
CA THR A 40 -8.01 -5.14 -7.50
C THR A 40 -8.28 -3.90 -6.67
N CYS A 41 -7.29 -3.05 -6.46
CA CYS A 41 -7.45 -1.85 -5.63
C CYS A 41 -8.14 -0.65 -6.33
N ASP A 42 -9.44 -0.40 -6.09
CA ASP A 42 -10.20 0.77 -6.59
C ASP A 42 -9.83 2.15 -5.96
N GLY A 43 -8.56 2.37 -5.61
CA GLY A 43 -8.12 3.66 -5.05
C GLY A 43 -8.59 3.89 -3.61
N TRP A 44 -8.35 2.90 -2.74
CA TRP A 44 -8.72 2.98 -1.33
C TRP A 44 -7.66 3.70 -0.47
N LEU A 45 -8.13 4.51 0.48
CA LEU A 45 -7.29 5.24 1.43
C LEU A 45 -7.87 5.11 2.84
N SER A 46 -7.07 4.55 3.75
CA SER A 46 -7.39 4.45 5.18
C SER A 46 -6.37 5.22 6.00
N LEU A 47 -6.85 6.17 6.81
CA LEU A 47 -6.04 7.14 7.56
C LEU A 47 -6.15 6.93 9.07
N ASP A 48 -5.39 7.73 9.82
CA ASP A 48 -5.48 7.93 11.27
C ASP A 48 -5.22 6.66 12.11
N HIS A 49 -4.40 5.75 11.58
CA HIS A 49 -3.95 4.60 12.35
C HIS A 49 -2.90 5.03 13.38
N THR A 50 -3.12 4.68 14.65
CA THR A 50 -2.23 5.04 15.76
C THR A 50 -0.92 4.25 15.77
N SER A 51 -0.81 3.21 14.94
CA SER A 51 0.37 2.36 14.82
C SER A 51 0.42 1.68 13.45
N GLN A 52 1.61 1.27 13.04
CA GLN A 52 1.82 0.46 11.82
C GLN A 52 0.95 -0.80 11.84
N GLN A 53 0.92 -1.54 12.96
CA GLN A 53 0.13 -2.76 13.09
C GLN A 53 -1.37 -2.51 12.90
N SER A 54 -1.88 -1.35 13.31
CA SER A 54 -3.27 -1.00 13.05
C SER A 54 -3.55 -0.76 11.56
N ALA A 55 -2.61 -0.16 10.83
CA ALA A 55 -2.72 0.03 9.38
C ALA A 55 -2.60 -1.31 8.64
N GLU A 56 -1.73 -2.21 9.09
CA GLU A 56 -1.60 -3.57 8.55
C GLU A 56 -2.88 -4.39 8.71
N ARG A 57 -3.52 -4.35 9.89
CA ARG A 57 -4.82 -5.01 10.08
C ARG A 57 -5.92 -4.41 9.20
N ALA A 58 -5.88 -3.10 8.94
CA ALA A 58 -6.82 -2.44 8.05
C ALA A 58 -6.62 -2.88 6.59
N ARG A 59 -5.35 -2.98 6.14
CA ARG A 59 -5.00 -3.58 4.85
C ARG A 59 -5.54 -5.00 4.74
N ASP A 60 -5.23 -5.86 5.70
CA ASP A 60 -5.57 -7.29 5.63
C ASP A 60 -7.08 -7.50 5.59
N ARG A 61 -7.82 -6.71 6.38
CA ARG A 61 -9.29 -6.69 6.32
C ARG A 61 -9.79 -6.26 4.94
N HIS A 62 -9.31 -5.15 4.40
CA HIS A 62 -9.72 -4.65 3.09
C HIS A 62 -9.43 -5.68 1.98
N VAL A 63 -8.24 -6.30 1.98
CA VAL A 63 -7.91 -7.36 1.00
C VAL A 63 -8.83 -8.56 1.14
N THR A 64 -9.17 -8.94 2.37
CA THR A 64 -10.11 -10.06 2.62
C THR A 64 -11.54 -9.73 2.20
N GLU A 65 -11.97 -8.48 2.31
CA GLU A 65 -13.36 -8.07 2.02
C GLU A 65 -13.56 -7.74 0.53
N GLU A 66 -12.60 -7.08 -0.12
CA GLU A 66 -12.77 -6.48 -1.45
C GLU A 66 -12.04 -7.22 -2.58
N HIS A 67 -11.00 -8.04 -2.27
CA HIS A 67 -10.14 -8.70 -3.27
C HIS A 67 -10.19 -10.23 -3.21
N GLN A 68 -11.29 -10.80 -2.69
CA GLN A 68 -11.53 -12.25 -2.68
C GLN A 68 -11.98 -12.82 -4.03
#